data_AF-A0A8E0RWR9-F1
#
_entry.id   AF-A0A8E0RWR9-F1
#
_cell.length_a   1.000
_cell.length_b   1.000
_cell.length_c   1.000
_cell.angle_alpha   90.00
_cell.angle_beta   90.00
_cell.angle_gamma   90.00
#
_symmetry.space_group_name_H-M   'P 1'
#
loop_
_entity.id
_entity.type
_entity.pdbx_description
1 polymer ?
#
loop_
_entity_poly.entity_id
_entity_poly.type
_entity_poly.pdbx_seq_one_letter_code
_entity_poly.pdbx_strand_id
1 'polypeptide(L)' 'MTCGSLRLYIESEDPDYPGLKKLKLQGKDLEIVPEELFLLTDLEVLYMSPERQPSLAYKMSELPPDIGKFTFVTMRIE' A
#
# COMPACT_ATOMS: atom_id res chain seq x y z
N MET A 1 11.63 7.04 13.90
CA MET A 1 12.74 6.69 12.99
C MET A 1 12.71 5.20 12.72
N THR A 2 11.92 4.77 11.74
CA THR A 2 12.15 3.53 11.01
C THR A 2 11.65 3.78 9.60
N CYS A 3 12.50 4.46 8.82
CA CYS A 3 12.38 4.49 7.37
C CYS A 3 12.80 3.09 6.89
N GLY A 4 11.88 2.13 6.98
CA GLY A 4 12.03 0.86 6.28
C GLY A 4 11.73 1.14 4.82
N SER A 5 12.66 0.86 3.92
CA SER A 5 12.41 1.07 2.50
C SER A 5 11.25 0.19 2.06
N LEU A 6 10.17 0.78 1.54
CA LEU A 6 9.00 0.09 1.00
C LEU A 6 9.38 -0.92 -0.08
N ARG A 7 10.51 -0.68 -0.76
CA ARG A 7 11.13 -1.59 -1.72
C ARG A 7 11.35 -3.01 -1.18
N LEU A 8 11.58 -3.17 0.11
CA LEU A 8 11.77 -4.48 0.75
C LEU A 8 10.47 -5.28 0.86
N TYR A 9 9.32 -4.60 0.76
CA TYR A 9 7.99 -5.19 0.86
C TYR A 9 7.36 -5.42 -0.52
N ILE A 10 8.09 -5.13 -1.61
CA ILE A 10 7.62 -5.39 -2.97
C ILE A 10 7.80 -6.89 -3.26
N GLU A 11 6.69 -7.57 -3.52
CA GLU A 11 6.61 -8.95 -3.95
C GLU A 11 6.32 -9.01 -5.46
N SER A 12 7.07 -9.80 -6.20
CA SER A 12 6.83 -10.06 -7.64
C SER A 12 6.28 -11.45 -7.94
N GLU A 13 6.23 -12.31 -6.93
CA GLU A 13 5.82 -13.72 -7.01
C GLU A 13 4.43 -13.96 -6.39
N ASP A 14 3.55 -12.95 -6.46
CA ASP A 14 2.20 -13.09 -5.91
C ASP A 14 1.34 -13.95 -6.86
N PRO A 15 0.66 -15.00 -6.35
CA PRO A 15 -0.09 -15.92 -7.20
C PRO A 15 -1.32 -15.28 -7.87
N ASP A 16 -1.90 -14.23 -7.28
CA ASP A 16 -2.97 -13.45 -7.90
C ASP A 16 -2.43 -12.49 -8.99
N TYR A 17 -1.16 -12.10 -8.90
CA TYR A 17 -0.51 -11.10 -9.77
C TYR A 17 0.90 -11.55 -10.20
N PRO A 18 1.03 -12.66 -10.95
CA PRO A 18 2.33 -13.23 -11.28
C PRO A 18 3.14 -12.30 -12.18
N GLY A 19 4.34 -11.92 -11.72
CA GLY A 19 5.27 -11.07 -12.47
C GLY A 19 5.03 -9.57 -12.31
N LEU A 20 3.99 -9.15 -11.59
CA LEU A 20 3.73 -7.74 -11.29
C LEU A 20 4.36 -7.36 -9.95
N LYS A 21 4.86 -6.14 -9.84
CA LYS A 21 5.40 -5.62 -8.57
C LYS A 21 4.25 -5.21 -7.65
N LYS A 22 4.03 -6.03 -6.63
CA LYS A 22 2.99 -5.85 -5.63
C LYS A 22 3.57 -5.34 -4.32
N LEU A 23 2.99 -4.28 -3.77
CA LEU A 23 3.31 -3.81 -2.42
C LEU A 23 2.12 -4.09 -1.51
N LYS A 24 2.38 -4.75 -0.37
CA LYS A 24 1.38 -4.94 0.70
C LYS A 24 1.69 -3.99 1.85
N LEU A 25 0.81 -3.01 2.06
CA LEU A 25 0.81 -2.13 3.21
C LEU A 25 -0.28 -2.58 4.18
N GLN A 26 0.08 -2.75 5.45
CA GLN A 26 -0.87 -3.15 6.48
C GLN A 26 -0.70 -2.28 7.72
N GLY A 27 -1.82 -1.97 8.39
CA GLY A 27 -1.76 -1.36 9.71
C GLY A 27 -1.32 0.11 9.73
N LYS A 28 -0.41 0.43 10.66
CA LYS A 28 0.13 1.78 10.91
C LYS A 28 0.76 2.45 9.69
N ASP A 29 1.28 1.70 8.72
CA ASP A 29 1.87 2.27 7.49
C ASP A 29 0.82 2.90 6.57
N LEU A 30 -0.47 2.66 6.80
CA LEU A 30 -1.57 3.31 6.08
C LEU A 30 -2.10 4.56 6.78
N GLU A 31 -1.72 4.80 8.03
CA GLU A 31 -2.08 6.03 8.75
C GLU A 31 -1.34 7.24 8.14
N ILE A 32 -0.09 7.02 7.74
CA ILE A 32 0.75 7.95 6.98
C ILE A 32 1.40 7.16 5.86
N VAL A 33 0.87 7.31 4.64
CA VAL A 33 1.47 6.71 3.45
C VAL A 33 2.82 7.39 3.19
N PRO A 34 3.95 6.65 3.24
CA PRO A 34 5.27 7.24 3.06
C PRO A 34 5.48 7.74 1.63
N GLU A 35 6.18 8.87 1.48
CA GLU A 35 6.46 9.47 0.18
C GLU A 35 7.25 8.54 -0.77
N GLU A 36 8.00 7.59 -0.21
CA GLU A 36 8.72 6.58 -0.97
C GLU A 36 7.79 5.72 -1.83
N LEU A 37 6.51 5.57 -1.45
CA LEU A 37 5.51 4.88 -2.28
C LEU A 37 5.41 5.50 -3.66
N PHE A 38 5.52 6.84 -3.74
CA PHE A 38 5.45 7.58 -5.00
C PHE A 38 6.75 7.48 -5.81
N LEU A 39 7.86 7.10 -5.17
CA LEU A 39 9.13 6.79 -5.85
C LEU A 39 9.12 5.40 -6.51
N LEU A 40 8.13 4.56 -6.18
CA LEU A 40 7.94 3.24 -6.78
C LEU A 40 7.15 3.37 -8.08
N THR A 41 7.74 4.01 -9.09
CA THR A 41 7.14 4.19 -10.42
C THR A 41 6.92 2.88 -11.18
N ASP A 42 7.56 1.80 -10.75
CA ASP A 42 7.48 0.47 -11.33
C ASP A 42 6.51 -0.44 -10.56
N LEU A 43 5.86 0.07 -9.51
CA LEU A 43 4.85 -0.68 -8.78
C LEU A 43 3.55 -0.72 -9.59
N GLU A 44 2.96 -1.90 -9.71
CA GLU A 44 1.73 -2.09 -10.50
C GLU A 44 0.54 -2.45 -9.61
N VAL A 45 0.79 -3.13 -8.50
CA VAL A 45 -0.25 -3.60 -7.59
C VAL A 45 0.01 -3.03 -6.20
N LEU A 46 -0.96 -2.29 -5.66
CA LEU A 46 -0.93 -1.80 -4.29
C LEU A 46 -2.06 -2.44 -3.50
N TYR A 47 -1.69 -3.22 -2.48
CA TYR A 47 -2.62 -3.83 -1.56
C TYR A 47 -2.54 -3.13 -0.20
N MET A 48 -3.68 -2.67 0.28
CA MET A 48 -3.78 -1.91 1.53
C MET A 48 -4.79 -2.59 2.46
N SER A 49 -4.37 -2.92 3.68
CA SER A 49 -5.27 -3.40 4.74
C SER A 49 -5.08 -2.58 6.01
N PRO A 50 -6.03 -1.71 6.40
CA PRO A 50 -5.93 -1.01 7.68
C PRO A 50 -5.85 -2.00 8.84
N GLU A 51 -5.16 -1.62 9.92
CA GLU A 51 -5.19 -2.42 11.15
C GLU A 51 -6.62 -2.44 11.70
N ARG A 52 -7.01 -3.51 12.39
CA ARG A 52 -8.28 -3.60 13.12
C ARG A 52 -8.35 -2.48 14.15
N GLN A 53 -8.81 -1.31 13.72
CA GLN A 53 -9.17 -0.25 14.62
C GLN A 53 -10.61 -0.52 15.08
N PRO A 54 -10.87 -0.51 16.40
CA PRO A 54 -12.20 -0.78 16.95
C PRO A 54 -13.24 0.31 16.61
N SER A 55 -12.85 1.34 15.86
CA SER A 55 -13.68 2.48 15.54
C SER A 55 -14.12 2.46 14.08
N LEU A 56 -15.43 2.60 13.86
CA LEU A 56 -16.07 2.98 12.57
C LEU A 56 -15.53 4.30 11.96
N ALA A 57 -14.46 4.87 12.51
CA ALA A 57 -13.90 6.16 12.20
C ALA A 57 -12.48 6.06 11.61
N TYR A 58 -12.09 4.89 11.07
CA TYR A 58 -10.86 4.82 10.28
C TYR A 58 -11.02 5.71 9.05
N LYS A 59 -10.50 6.92 9.16
CA LYS A 59 -10.39 7.88 8.08
C LYS A 59 -8.97 7.72 7.56
N MET A 60 -8.81 6.94 6.49
CA MET A 60 -7.55 6.93 5.76
C MET A 60 -7.27 8.40 5.41
N SER A 61 -6.16 8.94 5.91
CA SER A 61 -5.67 10.26 5.51
C SER A 61 -5.72 10.28 3.99
N GLU A 62 -6.42 11.27 3.42
CA GLU A 62 -6.83 11.30 2.01
C GLU A 62 -5.77 10.67 1.10
N LEU A 63 -6.15 9.63 0.34
CA LEU A 63 -5.24 9.01 -0.61
C LEU A 63 -4.80 10.09 -1.60
N PRO A 64 -3.50 10.41 -1.68
CA PRO A 64 -3.04 11.46 -2.58
C PRO A 64 -3.31 11.08 -4.04
N PRO A 65 -3.52 12.06 -4.92
CA PRO A 65 -3.97 11.83 -6.31
C PRO A 65 -3.03 10.93 -7.12
N ASP A 66 -1.73 10.88 -6.77
CA ASP A 66 -0.73 10.04 -7.41
C ASP A 66 -0.92 8.52 -7.21
N ILE A 67 -1.78 8.09 -6.27
CA ILE A 67 -2.15 6.68 -6.09
C ILE A 67 -2.78 6.09 -7.37
N GLY A 68 -3.37 6.93 -8.23
CA GLY A 68 -3.97 6.51 -9.49
C GLY A 68 -2.96 6.02 -10.55
N LYS A 69 -1.65 6.11 -10.27
CA LYS A 69 -0.60 5.55 -11.14
C LYS A 69 -0.50 4.03 -11.04
N PHE A 70 -1.00 3.42 -9.97
CA PHE A 70 -0.98 1.97 -9.82
C PHE A 70 -2.10 1.35 -10.65
N THR A 71 -1.75 0.35 -11.46
CA THR A 71 -2.69 -0.37 -12.32
C THR A 71 -3.78 -1.06 -11.51
N PHE A 72 -3.43 -1.59 -10.33
CA PHE A 72 -4.35 -2.27 -9.44
C PHE A 72 -4.19 -1.77 -8.00
N VAL A 73 -5.24 -1.13 -7.47
CA VAL A 73 -5.30 -0.76 -6.05
C VAL A 73 -6.42 -1.56 -5.40
N THR A 74 -6.06 -2.40 -4.44
CA THR A 74 -7.03 -3.18 -3.65
C THR A 74 -6.96 -2.74 -2.19
N MET A 75 -8.08 -2.27 -1.67
CA MET A 75 -8.24 -1.97 -0.25
C MET A 75 -9.22 -2.99 0.34
N ARG A 76 -8.80 -3.69 1.40
CA ARG A 76 -9.66 -4.65 2.10
C ARG A 76 -9.84 -4.21 3.55
N ILE A 77 -11.09 -3.98 3.95
CA ILE A 77 -11.48 -3.70 5.33
C ILE A 77 -12.12 -5.00 5.82
N GLU A 78 -11.47 -5.68 6.77
CA GLU A 78 -11.94 -6.97 7.33
C GLU A 78 -12.54 -6.82 8.72
#